data_AF-A0A257MXX9-F1
#
_entry.id   AF-A0A257MXX9-F1
#
_cell.length_a   1.000
_cell.length_b   1.000
_cell.length_c   1.000
_cell.angle_alpha   90.00
_cell.angle_beta   90.00
_cell.angle_gamma   90.00
#
_symmetry.space_group_name_H-M   'P 1'
#
loop_
_entity.id
_entity.type
_entity.pdbx_description
1 polymer ?
#
loop_
_entity_poly.entity_id
_entity_poly.type
_entity_poly.pdbx_seq_one_letter_code
_entity_poly.pdbx_strand_id
1 'polypeptide(L)'
;MNNFLAWQIHGGADHGGGLLETLIGSLTFFEGLTATGGGCGFFAKLLPGLAGMENIHPLLVHFPIAFLSAFFALDVVACVAKKPHWRTAASYFLYFGAVGAIFTVIAGFQAAYSVIHSETVHHIMERHQHFGLSVLTLAVILSIWRLKSGAVMTGGANSLFLILSGLMCILMTLGADLGGHMVYNYGTAVHAVQPTDDCHHHEAEP
;
A
#
# COMPACT_ATOMS: atom_id res chain seq x y z
N MET A 1 23.65 12.64 -18.78
CA MET A 1 24.28 11.29 -18.69
C MET A 1 23.92 10.74 -17.31
N ASN A 2 22.86 9.94 -17.23
CA ASN A 2 22.34 9.42 -15.97
C ASN A 2 23.13 8.16 -15.60
N ASN A 3 24.02 8.29 -14.61
CA ASN A 3 24.70 7.15 -13.99
C ASN A 3 23.69 6.46 -13.06
N PHE A 4 22.85 5.60 -13.64
CA PHE A 4 22.22 4.55 -12.86
C PHE A 4 23.35 3.65 -12.35
N LEU A 5 23.45 3.50 -11.02
CA LEU A 5 24.34 2.52 -10.40
C LEU A 5 23.89 1.14 -10.89
N ALA A 6 24.58 0.65 -11.92
CA ALA A 6 24.53 -0.73 -12.33
C ALA A 6 24.94 -1.57 -11.12
N TRP A 7 23.99 -2.23 -10.50
CA TRP A 7 24.27 -3.29 -9.56
C TRP A 7 24.76 -4.50 -10.35
N GLN A 8 25.99 -4.42 -10.86
CA GLN A 8 26.71 -5.59 -11.32
C GLN A 8 27.28 -6.27 -10.09
N ILE A 9 26.62 -7.34 -9.63
CA ILE A 9 27.33 -8.36 -8.86
C ILE A 9 28.35 -8.95 -9.83
N HIS A 10 29.60 -8.48 -9.78
CA HIS A 10 30.70 -9.33 -10.21
C HIS A 10 30.76 -10.47 -9.20
N GLY A 11 30.31 -11.66 -9.61
CA GLY A 11 30.74 -12.89 -8.97
C GLY A 11 32.23 -13.03 -9.27
N GLY A 12 33.07 -12.38 -8.44
CA GLY A 12 34.52 -12.42 -8.56
C GLY A 12 35.01 -13.83 -8.24
N ALA A 13 35.14 -14.65 -9.28
CA ALA A 13 35.71 -15.97 -9.23
C ALA A 13 37.07 -15.97 -9.94
N ASP A 14 37.88 -14.94 -9.72
CA ASP A 14 39.18 -14.84 -10.34
C ASP A 14 40.01 -13.71 -9.68
N HIS A 15 41.04 -14.15 -8.98
CA HIS A 15 42.25 -13.43 -8.59
C HIS A 15 42.20 -12.56 -7.31
N GLY A 16 42.79 -13.10 -6.24
CA GLY A 16 43.62 -12.32 -5.31
C GLY A 16 42.95 -11.39 -4.29
N GLY A 17 41.62 -11.33 -4.21
CA GLY A 17 40.91 -10.45 -3.28
C GLY A 17 40.98 -10.91 -1.82
N GLY A 18 41.97 -10.42 -1.08
CA GLY A 18 42.07 -10.66 0.36
C GLY A 18 40.91 -10.04 1.13
N LEU A 19 40.65 -10.53 2.35
CA LEU A 19 39.66 -9.99 3.29
C LEU A 19 39.76 -8.45 3.43
N LEU A 20 40.96 -7.90 3.25
CA LEU A 20 41.23 -6.47 3.22
C LEU A 20 40.48 -5.72 2.10
N GLU A 21 40.37 -6.26 0.88
CA GLU A 21 39.64 -5.59 -0.21
C GLU A 21 38.13 -5.63 0.01
N THR A 22 37.61 -6.75 0.53
CA THR A 22 36.20 -6.84 0.96
C THR A 22 35.90 -5.87 2.10
N LEU A 23 36.84 -5.73 3.05
CA LEU A 23 36.73 -4.75 4.13
C LEU A 23 36.85 -3.32 3.60
N ILE A 24 37.75 -3.03 2.67
CA ILE A 24 37.89 -1.69 2.06
C ILE A 24 36.63 -1.34 1.26
N GLY A 25 36.06 -2.28 0.49
CA GLY A 25 34.79 -2.10 -0.20
C GLY A 25 33.62 -1.85 0.77
N SER A 26 33.62 -2.53 1.91
CA SER A 26 32.64 -2.30 2.98
C SER A 26 32.86 -0.94 3.66
N LEU A 27 34.10 -0.58 3.96
CA LEU A 27 34.46 0.67 4.63
C LEU A 27 34.15 1.87 3.74
N THR A 28 34.46 1.79 2.45
CA THR A 28 34.12 2.83 1.45
C THR A 28 32.62 2.96 1.24
N PHE A 29 31.87 1.85 1.33
CA PHE A 29 30.41 1.89 1.39
C PHE A 29 29.92 2.62 2.65
N PHE A 30 30.41 2.26 3.84
CA PHE A 30 30.04 2.90 5.11
C PHE A 30 30.52 4.35 5.22
N GLU A 31 31.66 4.69 4.64
CA GLU A 31 32.17 6.05 4.52
C GLU A 31 31.32 6.86 3.54
N GLY A 32 30.83 6.24 2.45
CA GLY A 32 29.78 6.82 1.61
C GLY A 32 28.46 7.05 2.35
N LEU A 33 28.10 6.16 3.28
CA LEU A 33 26.92 6.30 4.14
C LEU A 33 27.05 7.46 5.14
N THR A 34 28.24 7.70 5.69
CA THR A 34 28.47 8.74 6.70
C THR A 34 28.88 10.09 6.11
N ALA A 35 29.54 10.11 4.95
CA ALA A 35 29.92 11.33 4.23
C ALA A 35 28.72 12.03 3.56
N THR A 36 27.61 11.30 3.33
CA THR A 36 26.35 11.90 2.89
C THR A 36 25.66 12.55 4.10
N GLY A 37 26.15 13.71 4.52
CA GLY A 37 25.58 14.49 5.62
C GLY A 37 24.07 14.73 5.45
N GLY A 38 23.31 14.36 6.48
CA GLY A 38 21.86 14.54 6.56
C GLY A 38 21.06 13.34 6.05
N GLY A 39 20.30 12.69 6.94
CA GLY A 39 19.53 11.47 6.65
C GLY A 39 18.58 11.53 5.44
N CYS A 40 18.30 12.72 4.91
CA CYS A 40 17.52 12.92 3.68
C CYS A 40 18.23 12.39 2.41
N GLY A 41 19.55 12.56 2.29
CA GLY A 41 20.32 12.12 1.12
C GLY A 41 20.58 10.60 1.08
N PHE A 42 20.69 9.97 2.25
CA PHE A 42 20.86 8.52 2.37
C PHE A 42 19.56 7.77 2.03
N PHE A 43 18.43 8.19 2.59
CA PHE A 43 17.13 7.53 2.36
C PHE A 43 16.70 7.60 0.89
N ALA A 44 16.98 8.71 0.22
CA ALA A 44 16.74 8.86 -1.22
C ALA A 44 17.56 7.90 -2.08
N LYS A 45 18.76 7.51 -1.64
CA LYS A 45 19.57 6.49 -2.31
C LYS A 45 19.15 5.06 -1.96
N LEU A 46 18.72 4.81 -0.72
CA LEU A 46 18.32 3.48 -0.25
C LEU A 46 16.93 3.08 -0.76
N LEU A 47 15.97 4.02 -0.73
CA LEU A 47 14.58 3.82 -1.13
C LEU A 47 14.17 4.90 -2.15
N PRO A 48 14.78 4.88 -3.35
CA PRO A 48 14.54 5.91 -4.36
C PRO A 48 13.06 5.96 -4.80
N GLY A 49 12.38 4.81 -4.82
CA GLY A 49 10.95 4.75 -5.13
C GLY A 49 10.12 5.53 -4.12
N LEU A 50 10.32 5.30 -2.82
CA LEU A 50 9.59 6.00 -1.77
C LEU A 50 9.92 7.50 -1.72
N ALA A 51 11.19 7.85 -1.93
CA ALA A 51 11.64 9.24 -1.95
C ALA A 51 11.14 10.03 -3.16
N GLY A 52 10.87 9.35 -4.29
CA GLY A 52 10.35 9.96 -5.52
C GLY A 52 8.83 10.02 -5.61
N MET A 53 8.09 9.52 -4.62
CA MET A 53 6.62 9.53 -4.65
C MET A 53 6.06 10.92 -4.33
N GLU A 54 5.31 11.50 -5.28
CA GLU A 54 4.51 12.71 -5.03
C GLU A 54 3.34 12.48 -4.10
N ASN A 55 2.89 11.22 -3.98
CA ASN A 55 1.73 10.83 -3.19
C ASN A 55 1.99 9.50 -2.47
N ILE A 56 1.97 9.52 -1.14
CA ILE A 56 2.15 8.33 -0.29
C ILE A 56 0.86 7.49 -0.12
N HIS A 57 -0.30 8.03 -0.47
CA HIS A 57 -1.59 7.36 -0.31
C HIS A 57 -1.64 5.96 -0.97
N PRO A 58 -1.17 5.77 -2.22
CA PRO A 58 -1.13 4.45 -2.87
C PRO A 58 -0.27 3.42 -2.14
N LEU A 59 0.71 3.83 -1.34
CA LEU A 59 1.45 2.89 -0.48
C LEU A 59 0.58 2.43 0.68
N LEU A 60 -0.11 3.38 1.34
CA LEU A 60 -0.88 3.09 2.55
C LEU A 60 -2.16 2.28 2.28
N VAL A 61 -2.82 2.47 1.12
CA VAL A 61 -4.08 1.74 0.78
C VAL A 61 -3.94 0.21 0.80
N HIS A 62 -2.75 -0.34 0.60
CA HIS A 62 -2.53 -1.78 0.60
C HIS A 62 -2.86 -2.42 1.96
N PHE A 63 -2.56 -1.71 3.05
CA PHE A 63 -2.79 -2.23 4.40
C PHE A 63 -4.28 -2.41 4.74
N PRO A 64 -5.15 -1.39 4.67
CA PRO A 64 -6.58 -1.59 4.92
C PRO A 64 -7.20 -2.57 3.92
N ILE A 65 -6.81 -2.55 2.64
CA ILE A 65 -7.34 -3.50 1.64
C ILE A 65 -7.04 -4.93 2.06
N ALA A 66 -5.78 -5.25 2.37
CA ALA A 66 -5.37 -6.58 2.76
C ALA A 66 -5.99 -7.00 4.10
N PHE A 67 -5.89 -6.15 5.12
CA PHE A 67 -6.35 -6.50 6.47
C PHE A 67 -7.87 -6.61 6.56
N LEU A 68 -8.64 -5.69 5.99
CA LEU A 68 -10.10 -5.74 6.06
C LEU A 68 -10.69 -6.88 5.22
N SER A 69 -10.09 -7.17 4.05
CA SER A 69 -10.47 -8.34 3.24
C SER A 69 -10.16 -9.66 3.95
N ALA A 70 -8.97 -9.78 4.54
CA ALA A 70 -8.58 -10.95 5.32
C ALA A 70 -9.45 -11.13 6.56
N PHE A 71 -9.77 -10.03 7.27
CA PHE A 71 -10.73 -10.03 8.38
C PHE A 71 -12.06 -10.64 7.93
N PHE A 72 -12.67 -10.12 6.87
CA PHE A 72 -13.98 -10.58 6.42
C PHE A 72 -13.96 -12.06 6.03
N ALA A 73 -12.96 -12.47 5.25
CA ALA A 73 -12.80 -13.87 4.85
C ALA A 73 -12.63 -14.80 6.05
N LEU A 74 -11.73 -14.45 6.99
CA LEU A 74 -11.50 -15.23 8.20
C LEU A 74 -12.73 -15.27 9.10
N ASP A 75 -13.46 -14.17 9.26
CA ASP A 75 -14.62 -14.12 10.14
C ASP A 75 -15.79 -14.95 9.58
N VAL A 76 -15.99 -14.93 8.25
CA VAL A 76 -16.96 -15.81 7.56
C VAL A 76 -16.57 -17.27 7.72
N VAL A 77 -15.32 -17.64 7.41
CA VAL A 77 -14.84 -19.03 7.54
C VAL A 77 -14.95 -19.50 8.99
N ALA A 78 -14.55 -18.69 9.96
CA ALA A 78 -14.64 -19.02 11.38
C ALA A 78 -16.08 -19.19 11.86
N CYS A 79 -17.02 -18.40 11.32
CA CYS A 79 -18.44 -18.53 11.59
C CYS A 79 -19.00 -19.86 11.05
N VAL A 80 -18.68 -20.21 9.80
CA VAL A 80 -19.15 -21.46 9.16
C VAL A 80 -18.50 -22.70 9.79
N ALA A 81 -17.19 -22.66 10.05
CA ALA A 81 -16.43 -23.76 10.64
C ALA A 81 -16.63 -23.88 12.17
N LYS A 82 -17.36 -22.95 12.80
CA LYS A 82 -17.59 -22.88 14.25
C LYS A 82 -16.28 -22.90 15.06
N LYS A 83 -15.24 -22.19 14.57
CA LYS A 83 -13.91 -22.09 15.18
C LYS A 83 -13.75 -20.74 15.89
N PRO A 84 -14.09 -20.61 17.19
CA PRO A 84 -14.10 -19.31 17.88
C PRO A 84 -12.70 -18.66 17.95
N HIS A 85 -11.63 -19.44 18.02
CA HIS A 85 -10.25 -18.91 18.04
C HIS A 85 -9.89 -18.12 16.78
N TRP A 86 -10.41 -18.53 15.61
CA TRP A 86 -10.17 -17.83 14.35
C TRP A 86 -10.89 -16.47 14.30
N ARG A 87 -11.99 -16.32 15.05
CA ARG A 87 -12.66 -15.03 15.21
C ARG A 87 -11.83 -14.06 16.04
N THR A 88 -11.09 -14.55 17.03
CA THR A 88 -10.12 -13.71 17.75
C THR A 88 -9.05 -13.19 16.79
N ALA A 89 -8.47 -14.06 15.96
CA ALA A 89 -7.52 -13.66 14.92
C ALA A 89 -8.13 -12.61 13.98
N ALA A 90 -9.33 -12.87 13.42
CA ALA A 90 -10.04 -11.94 12.55
C ALA A 90 -10.26 -10.56 13.19
N SER A 91 -10.47 -10.50 14.52
CA SER A 91 -10.63 -9.23 15.24
C SER A 91 -9.37 -8.36 15.15
N TYR A 92 -8.17 -8.95 15.24
CA TYR A 92 -6.93 -8.19 15.08
C TYR A 92 -6.79 -7.65 13.66
N PHE A 93 -7.15 -8.43 12.63
CA PHE A 93 -7.18 -7.95 11.24
C PHE A 93 -8.14 -6.76 11.08
N LEU A 94 -9.32 -6.81 11.69
CA LEU A 94 -10.25 -5.68 11.68
C LEU A 94 -9.62 -4.43 12.32
N TYR A 95 -8.98 -4.57 13.47
CA TYR A 95 -8.37 -3.44 14.18
C TYR A 95 -7.18 -2.84 13.42
N PHE A 96 -6.27 -3.68 12.91
CA PHE A 96 -5.16 -3.20 12.09
C PHE A 96 -5.64 -2.58 10.77
N GLY A 97 -6.68 -3.15 10.16
CA GLY A 97 -7.33 -2.58 8.98
C GLY A 97 -7.95 -1.22 9.27
N ALA A 98 -8.64 -1.04 10.40
CA ALA A 98 -9.22 0.23 10.80
C ALA A 98 -8.15 1.30 11.06
N VAL A 99 -7.07 0.95 11.77
CA VAL A 99 -5.92 1.85 11.99
C VAL A 99 -5.26 2.21 10.65
N GLY A 100 -5.03 1.23 9.77
CA GLY A 100 -4.51 1.47 8.43
C GLY A 100 -5.41 2.38 7.60
N ALA A 101 -6.73 2.23 7.70
CA ALA A 101 -7.71 3.08 7.01
C ALA A 101 -7.63 4.55 7.50
N ILE A 102 -7.42 4.78 8.80
CA ILE A 102 -7.22 6.14 9.34
C ILE A 102 -6.03 6.81 8.66
N PHE A 103 -4.85 6.16 8.68
CA PHE A 103 -3.65 6.72 8.06
C PHE A 103 -3.81 6.90 6.55
N THR A 104 -4.48 5.97 5.89
CA THR A 104 -4.77 6.03 4.45
C THR A 104 -5.67 7.21 4.09
N VAL A 105 -6.72 7.47 4.87
CA VAL A 105 -7.63 8.61 4.66
C VAL A 105 -6.90 9.93 4.89
N ILE A 106 -6.06 10.04 5.93
CA ILE A 106 -5.24 11.23 6.18
C ILE A 106 -4.32 11.51 4.98
N ALA A 107 -3.61 10.48 4.49
CA ALA A 107 -2.76 10.62 3.31
C ALA A 107 -3.56 10.96 2.04
N GLY A 108 -4.77 10.42 1.90
CA GLY A 108 -5.67 10.73 0.78
C GLY A 108 -6.10 12.20 0.78
N PHE A 109 -6.44 12.75 1.95
CA PHE A 109 -6.71 14.18 2.08
C PHE A 109 -5.49 15.03 1.75
N GLN A 110 -4.30 14.65 2.23
CA GLN A 110 -3.07 15.35 1.87
C GLN A 110 -2.86 15.36 0.35
N ALA A 111 -3.05 14.22 -0.31
CA ALA A 111 -2.94 14.09 -1.76
C ALA A 111 -3.95 14.94 -2.52
N ALA A 112 -5.19 15.03 -2.03
CA ALA A 112 -6.24 15.83 -2.67
C ALA A 112 -5.88 17.32 -2.80
N TYR A 113 -5.07 17.85 -1.87
CA TYR A 113 -4.58 19.23 -1.88
C TYR A 113 -3.20 19.41 -2.53
N SER A 114 -2.39 18.35 -2.65
CA SER A 114 -1.01 18.45 -3.14
C SER A 114 -0.80 18.00 -4.58
N VAL A 115 -1.65 17.11 -5.10
CA VAL A 115 -1.54 16.57 -6.46
C VAL A 115 -2.34 17.46 -7.41
N ILE A 116 -1.73 17.86 -8.53
CA ILE A 116 -2.41 18.60 -9.59
C ILE A 116 -3.29 17.62 -10.40
N HIS A 117 -4.56 17.96 -10.58
CA HIS A 117 -5.52 17.16 -11.33
C HIS A 117 -6.51 18.04 -12.10
N SER A 118 -7.17 17.47 -13.12
CA SER A 118 -8.20 18.15 -13.91
C SER A 118 -9.57 18.10 -13.21
N GLU A 119 -10.52 18.93 -13.66
CA GLU A 119 -11.90 18.93 -13.14
C GLU A 119 -12.59 17.56 -13.27
N THR A 120 -12.34 16.85 -14.37
CA THR A 120 -12.87 15.48 -14.56
C THR A 120 -12.33 14.53 -13.49
N VAL A 121 -11.02 14.57 -13.21
CA VAL A 121 -10.39 13.75 -12.17
C VAL A 121 -10.88 14.18 -10.79
N HIS A 122 -11.12 15.47 -10.56
CA HIS A 122 -11.64 15.99 -9.30
C HIS A 122 -12.97 15.34 -8.89
N HIS A 123 -13.93 15.23 -9.82
CA HIS A 123 -15.21 14.56 -9.53
C HIS A 123 -15.07 13.05 -9.22
N ILE A 124 -14.13 12.38 -9.88
CA ILE A 124 -13.82 10.97 -9.59
C ILE A 124 -13.18 10.85 -8.21
N MET A 125 -12.26 11.77 -7.89
CA MET A 125 -11.58 11.86 -6.60
C MET A 125 -12.57 12.09 -5.46
N GLU A 126 -13.55 13.00 -5.60
CA GLU A 126 -14.59 13.21 -4.59
C GLU A 126 -15.39 11.93 -4.32
N ARG A 127 -15.79 11.21 -5.37
CA ARG A 127 -16.50 9.93 -5.22
C ARG A 127 -15.63 8.88 -4.54
N HIS A 128 -14.35 8.79 -4.93
CA HIS A 128 -13.36 7.92 -4.28
C HIS A 128 -13.21 8.25 -2.79
N GLN A 129 -13.14 9.54 -2.44
CA GLN A 129 -13.06 10.02 -1.06
C GLN A 129 -14.28 9.62 -0.24
N HIS A 130 -15.49 9.72 -0.80
CA HIS A 130 -16.72 9.28 -0.12
C HIS A 130 -16.72 7.77 0.17
N PHE A 131 -16.24 6.94 -0.76
CA PHE A 131 -16.05 5.51 -0.50
C PHE A 131 -15.02 5.28 0.61
N GLY A 132 -13.87 5.96 0.57
CA GLY A 132 -12.83 5.87 1.60
C GLY A 132 -13.33 6.23 3.00
N LEU A 133 -14.08 7.33 3.14
CA LEU A 133 -14.69 7.75 4.41
C LEU A 133 -15.76 6.78 4.91
N SER A 134 -16.55 6.20 4.00
CA SER A 134 -17.56 5.19 4.32
C SER A 134 -16.91 3.91 4.86
N VAL A 135 -15.83 3.44 4.21
CA VAL A 135 -15.05 2.29 4.65
C VAL A 135 -14.43 2.54 6.02
N LEU A 136 -13.80 3.70 6.23
CA LEU A 136 -13.23 4.08 7.53
C LEU A 136 -14.30 4.08 8.62
N THR A 137 -15.46 4.68 8.36
CA THR A 137 -16.56 4.78 9.33
C THR A 137 -17.09 3.39 9.68
N LEU A 138 -17.34 2.54 8.69
CA LEU A 138 -17.76 1.16 8.92
C LEU A 138 -16.69 0.36 9.69
N ALA A 139 -15.42 0.47 9.32
CA ALA A 139 -14.33 -0.22 10.00
C ALA A 139 -14.23 0.17 11.48
N VAL A 140 -14.38 1.47 11.80
CA VAL A 140 -14.39 1.96 13.18
C VAL A 140 -15.62 1.49 13.95
N ILE A 141 -16.82 1.60 13.37
CA ILE A 141 -18.07 1.14 14.01
C ILE A 141 -18.01 -0.36 14.29
N LEU A 142 -17.60 -1.16 13.31
CA LEU A 142 -17.45 -2.61 13.45
C LEU A 142 -16.37 -2.95 14.48
N SER A 143 -15.25 -2.22 14.51
CA SER A 143 -14.19 -2.41 15.52
C SER A 143 -14.72 -2.16 16.93
N ILE A 144 -15.41 -1.04 17.16
CA ILE A 144 -16.00 -0.71 18.46
C ILE A 144 -17.05 -1.75 18.85
N TRP A 145 -17.90 -2.17 17.90
CA TRP A 145 -18.89 -3.20 18.16
C TRP A 145 -18.22 -4.52 18.55
N ARG A 146 -17.18 -4.96 17.83
CA ARG A 146 -16.41 -6.16 18.13
C ARG A 146 -15.74 -6.11 19.52
N LEU A 147 -15.21 -4.96 19.90
CA LEU A 147 -14.61 -4.76 21.23
C LEU A 147 -15.65 -4.88 22.35
N LYS A 148 -16.86 -4.34 22.15
CA LYS A 148 -17.93 -4.38 23.16
C LYS A 148 -18.64 -5.73 23.24
N SER A 149 -18.86 -6.39 22.12
CA SER A 149 -19.59 -7.67 22.05
C SER A 149 -18.68 -8.90 22.20
N GLY A 150 -17.36 -8.73 22.08
CA GLY A 150 -16.40 -9.82 22.06
C GLY A 150 -16.34 -10.53 20.70
N ALA A 151 -15.35 -11.42 20.56
CA ALA A 151 -15.08 -12.08 19.28
C ALA A 151 -16.15 -13.09 18.84
N VAL A 152 -16.95 -13.59 19.78
CA VAL A 152 -17.96 -14.62 19.52
C VAL A 152 -19.34 -14.01 19.66
N MET A 153 -19.91 -13.60 18.52
CA MET A 153 -21.28 -13.11 18.43
C MET A 153 -22.18 -14.23 17.90
N THR A 154 -23.40 -14.34 18.43
CA THR A 154 -24.39 -15.37 18.03
C THR A 154 -25.74 -14.75 17.65
N GLY A 155 -26.51 -15.45 16.82
CA GLY A 155 -27.86 -15.02 16.42
C GLY A 155 -27.87 -13.82 15.47
N GLY A 156 -28.95 -13.02 15.52
CA GLY A 156 -29.19 -11.91 14.59
C GLY A 156 -28.11 -10.82 14.60
N ALA A 157 -27.49 -10.57 15.76
CA ALA A 157 -26.39 -9.61 15.87
C ALA A 157 -25.17 -10.02 15.02
N ASN A 158 -24.86 -11.32 14.97
CA ASN A 158 -23.79 -11.84 14.13
C ASN A 158 -24.11 -11.69 12.64
N SER A 159 -25.34 -11.99 12.24
CA SER A 159 -25.76 -11.84 10.84
C SER A 159 -25.66 -10.38 10.39
N LEU A 160 -26.13 -9.43 11.21
CA LEU A 160 -26.01 -8.00 10.91
C LEU A 160 -24.55 -7.54 10.83
N PHE A 161 -23.70 -8.01 11.76
CA PHE A 161 -22.27 -7.72 11.74
C PHE A 161 -21.59 -8.21 10.45
N LEU A 162 -21.90 -9.43 10.00
CA LEU A 162 -21.37 -9.98 8.75
C LEU A 162 -21.89 -9.24 7.51
N ILE A 163 -23.16 -8.86 7.49
CA ILE A 163 -23.74 -8.06 6.39
C ILE A 163 -23.03 -6.71 6.27
N LEU A 164 -22.85 -5.99 7.38
CA LEU A 164 -22.16 -4.69 7.37
C LEU A 164 -20.68 -4.84 7.01
N SER A 165 -20.02 -5.92 7.45
CA SER A 165 -18.64 -6.23 7.06
C SER A 165 -18.53 -6.52 5.55
N GLY A 166 -19.49 -7.26 4.99
CA GLY A 166 -19.56 -7.50 3.55
C GLY A 166 -19.81 -6.22 2.75
N LEU A 167 -20.72 -5.35 3.22
CA LEU A 167 -20.95 -4.03 2.64
C LEU A 167 -19.68 -3.18 2.65
N MET A 168 -18.94 -3.17 3.77
CA MET A 168 -17.65 -2.48 3.85
C MET A 168 -16.67 -2.98 2.79
N CYS A 169 -16.54 -4.29 2.59
CA CYS A 169 -15.68 -4.85 1.53
C CYS A 169 -16.13 -4.43 0.12
N ILE A 170 -17.44 -4.40 -0.16
CA ILE A 170 -17.96 -3.95 -1.46
C ILE A 170 -17.60 -2.48 -1.71
N LEU A 171 -17.86 -1.60 -0.74
CA LEU A 171 -17.53 -0.17 -0.84
C LEU A 171 -16.02 0.04 -1.01
N MET A 172 -15.20 -0.77 -0.33
CA MET A 172 -13.75 -0.74 -0.47
C MET A 172 -13.30 -1.12 -1.88
N THR A 173 -13.87 -2.16 -2.48
CA THR A 173 -13.58 -2.55 -3.87
C THR A 173 -13.96 -1.46 -4.86
N LEU A 174 -15.15 -0.85 -4.70
CA LEU A 174 -15.58 0.26 -5.56
C LEU A 174 -14.66 1.49 -5.41
N GLY A 175 -14.25 1.81 -4.19
CA GLY A 175 -13.28 2.87 -3.93
C GLY A 175 -11.92 2.58 -4.57
N ALA A 176 -11.42 1.35 -4.44
CA ALA A 176 -10.15 0.92 -5.02
C ALA A 176 -10.16 0.97 -6.56
N ASP A 177 -11.28 0.56 -7.18
CA ASP A 177 -11.48 0.66 -8.63
C ASP A 177 -11.37 2.11 -9.12
N LEU A 178 -12.08 3.04 -8.47
CA LEU A 178 -11.97 4.46 -8.79
C LEU A 178 -10.54 5.01 -8.62
N GLY A 179 -9.83 4.57 -7.57
CA GLY A 179 -8.44 4.91 -7.35
C GLY A 179 -7.55 4.44 -8.51
N GLY A 180 -7.73 3.19 -8.94
CA GLY A 180 -7.06 2.64 -10.11
C GLY A 180 -7.41 3.41 -11.38
N HIS A 181 -8.67 3.77 -11.58
CA HIS A 181 -9.12 4.53 -12.74
C HIS A 181 -8.43 5.90 -12.83
N MET A 182 -8.25 6.61 -11.71
CA MET A 182 -7.50 7.88 -11.66
C MET A 182 -6.02 7.72 -12.03
N VAL A 183 -5.37 6.65 -11.57
CA VAL A 183 -3.95 6.41 -11.82
C VAL A 183 -3.71 5.90 -13.24
N TYR A 184 -4.43 4.85 -13.66
CA TYR A 184 -4.14 4.14 -14.90
C TYR A 184 -4.75 4.79 -16.14
N ASN A 185 -5.90 5.47 -16.04
CA ASN A 185 -6.52 6.11 -17.20
C ASN A 185 -6.20 7.61 -17.30
N TYR A 186 -5.91 8.27 -16.17
CA TYR A 186 -5.65 9.71 -16.16
C TYR A 186 -4.23 10.09 -15.71
N GLY A 187 -3.39 9.13 -15.34
CA GLY A 187 -2.01 9.41 -14.95
C GLY A 187 -1.89 10.27 -13.69
N THR A 188 -2.86 10.18 -12.76
CA THR A 188 -2.87 11.00 -11.55
C THR A 188 -1.69 10.66 -10.65
N ALA A 189 -0.85 11.65 -10.33
CA ALA A 189 0.36 11.51 -9.50
C ALA A 189 1.39 10.48 -10.04
N VAL A 190 1.47 10.30 -11.37
CA VAL A 190 2.51 9.49 -12.01
C VAL A 190 3.19 10.25 -13.15
N HIS A 191 4.47 9.97 -13.36
CA HIS A 191 5.21 10.52 -14.49
C HIS A 191 4.88 9.73 -15.76
N ALA A 192 4.37 10.42 -16.77
CA ALA A 192 4.21 9.82 -18.09
C ALA A 192 5.58 9.45 -18.67
N VAL A 193 5.71 8.23 -19.18
CA VAL A 193 6.88 7.84 -19.98
C VAL A 193 6.80 8.64 -21.28
N GLN A 194 7.77 9.53 -21.50
CA GLN A 194 7.97 10.17 -22.80
C GLN A 194 8.42 9.09 -23.78
N PRO A 195 7.77 8.90 -24.94
CA PRO A 195 8.27 7.99 -25.96
C PRO A 195 9.66 8.45 -26.38
N THR A 196 10.69 7.68 -26.06
CA THR A 196 12.03 7.84 -26.63
C THR A 196 12.15 6.90 -27.83
N ASP A 197 12.85 7.33 -28.88
CA ASP A 197 13.01 6.55 -30.13
C ASP A 197 13.63 5.14 -29.93
N ASP A 198 14.17 4.84 -28.75
CA ASP A 198 14.67 3.52 -28.32
C ASP A 198 13.56 2.59 -27.80
N CYS A 199 12.42 2.51 -28.51
CA CYS A 199 11.34 1.58 -28.18
C CYS A 199 11.75 0.13 -28.50
N HIS A 200 11.80 -0.73 -27.47
CA HIS A 200 11.92 -2.17 -27.66
C HIS A 200 10.63 -2.72 -28.29
N HIS A 201 10.60 -2.81 -29.62
CA HIS A 201 9.56 -3.53 -30.35
C HIS A 201 9.73 -5.03 -30.09
N HIS A 202 8.84 -5.59 -29.27
CA HIS A 202 8.62 -7.03 -29.30
C HIS A 202 7.81 -7.35 -30.56
N GLU A 203 8.51 -7.75 -31.62
CA GLU A 203 7.85 -8.42 -32.74
C GLU A 203 7.20 -9.69 -32.17
N ALA A 204 5.87 -9.72 -32.16
CA ALA A 204 5.15 -10.95 -31.89
C ALA A 204 5.38 -11.87 -33.09
N GLU A 205 6.24 -12.88 -32.94
CA GLU A 205 6.35 -13.95 -33.93
C GLU A 205 4.98 -14.66 -34.06
N PRO A 206 4.53 -14.93 -35.29
CA PRO A 206 3.22 -15.51 -35.60
C PRO A 206 3.03 -16.97 -35.15
#